data_AF-Q0DAE7-F1
#
_entry.id   AF-Q0DAE7-F1
#
_cell.length_a   1.000
_cell.length_b   1.000
_cell.length_c   1.000
_cell.angle_alpha   90.00
_cell.angle_beta   90.00
_cell.angle_gamma   90.00
#
_symmetry.space_group_name_H-M   'P 1'
#
loop_
_entity.id
_entity.type
_entity.pdbx_description
1 polymer ?
#
loop_
_entity_poly.entity_id
_entity_poly.type
_entity_poly.pdbx_seq_one_letter_code
_entity_poly.pdbx_strand_id
1 'polypeptide(L)'
;MVKTVVSYHLRFSCFLTLAEKHECTKRQAISHYSKDLKVTNDDGVAEVHFPTEREIRMMGDKNLSDPKPVDGALTMIFVRLAVDDTTYPCVAHFCAETDTVIYRIRLLQNRLNVDPLNEKKWVQGLSAIHESLNKKCLPLCPMHASDLLLGKITLQDIDCTRFVDVE
;
A
#
# COMPACT_ATOMS: atom_id res chain seq x y z
N MET A 1 12.76 -7.83 6.69
CA MET A 1 13.04 -7.89 8.14
C MET A 1 13.04 -6.51 8.80
N VAL A 2 14.05 -5.65 8.62
CA VAL A 2 14.08 -4.32 9.28
C VAL A 2 12.82 -3.53 8.94
N LYS A 3 12.41 -3.50 7.66
CA LYS A 3 11.13 -2.89 7.24
C LYS A 3 9.92 -3.49 7.98
N THR A 4 9.81 -4.82 8.07
CA THR A 4 8.69 -5.52 8.73
C THR A 4 8.61 -5.21 10.22
N VAL A 5 9.74 -5.29 10.92
CA VAL A 5 9.84 -5.00 12.36
C VAL A 5 9.57 -3.52 12.63
N VAL A 6 10.15 -2.62 11.83
CA VAL A 6 9.89 -1.17 11.91
C VAL A 6 8.43 -0.87 11.62
N SER A 7 7.84 -1.47 10.58
CA SER A 7 6.42 -1.30 10.23
C SER A 7 5.51 -1.82 11.35
N TYR A 8 5.82 -2.98 11.94
CA TYR A 8 5.13 -3.49 13.11
C TYR A 8 5.17 -2.50 14.28
N HIS A 9 6.35 -2.02 14.65
CA HIS A 9 6.51 -1.08 15.76
C HIS A 9 5.80 0.26 15.47
N LEU A 10 5.92 0.81 14.26
CA LEU A 10 5.23 2.04 13.86
C LEU A 10 3.71 1.87 13.92
N ARG A 11 3.17 0.78 13.36
CA ARG A 11 1.73 0.49 13.42
C ARG A 11 1.26 0.31 14.86
N PHE A 12 2.02 -0.45 15.66
CA PHE A 12 1.69 -0.67 17.07
C PHE A 12 1.70 0.63 17.87
N SER A 13 2.72 1.47 17.70
CA SER A 13 2.77 2.81 18.29
C SER A 13 1.58 3.67 17.86
N CYS A 14 1.21 3.65 16.57
CA CYS A 14 0.03 4.35 16.08
C CYS A 14 -1.27 3.87 16.74
N PHE A 15 -1.46 2.55 16.87
CA PHE A 15 -2.63 2.01 17.58
C PHE A 15 -2.67 2.42 19.05
N LEU A 16 -1.53 2.48 19.73
CA LEU A 16 -1.47 2.98 21.10
C LEU A 16 -1.88 4.45 21.18
N THR A 17 -1.37 5.29 20.28
CA THR A 17 -1.75 6.70 20.20
C THR A 17 -3.24 6.87 19.90
N LEU A 18 -3.80 6.08 18.98
CA LEU A 18 -5.24 6.11 18.66
C LEU A 18 -6.10 5.60 19.82
N ALA A 19 -5.67 4.55 20.52
CA ALA A 19 -6.35 4.04 21.69
C ALA A 19 -6.47 5.10 22.78
N GLU A 20 -5.36 5.80 23.07
CA GLU A 20 -5.32 6.91 24.02
C GLU A 20 -6.21 8.07 23.57
N LYS A 21 -6.05 8.53 22.32
CA LYS A 21 -6.82 9.66 21.76
C LYS A 21 -8.33 9.43 21.80
N HIS A 22 -8.77 8.19 21.63
CA HIS A 22 -10.19 7.82 21.55
C HIS A 22 -10.70 7.13 22.82
N GLU A 23 -9.95 7.18 23.92
CA GLU A 23 -10.32 6.57 25.22
C GLU A 23 -10.81 5.11 25.09
N CYS A 24 -10.18 4.33 24.21
CA CYS A 24 -10.55 2.94 23.95
C CYS A 24 -9.39 2.00 24.22
N THR A 25 -9.70 0.71 24.33
CA THR A 25 -8.65 -0.30 24.55
C THR A 25 -7.83 -0.51 23.28
N LYS A 26 -6.57 -0.91 23.43
CA LYS A 26 -5.71 -1.33 22.31
C LYS A 26 -6.38 -2.37 21.38
N ARG A 27 -7.15 -3.31 21.95
CA ARG A 27 -7.89 -4.33 21.17
C ARG A 27 -9.01 -3.70 20.34
N GLN A 28 -9.73 -2.73 20.90
CA GLN A 28 -10.76 -1.99 20.15
C GLN A 28 -10.14 -1.15 19.04
N ALA A 29 -9.03 -0.44 19.31
CA ALA A 29 -8.32 0.33 18.29
C ALA A 29 -7.82 -0.56 17.16
N ILE A 30 -7.13 -1.67 17.47
CA ILE A 30 -6.66 -2.63 16.46
C ILE A 30 -7.84 -3.17 15.65
N SER A 31 -8.92 -3.62 16.31
CA SER A 31 -10.12 -4.14 15.63
C SER A 31 -10.77 -3.11 14.71
N HIS A 32 -10.84 -1.85 15.15
CA HIS A 32 -11.48 -0.77 14.39
C HIS A 32 -10.66 -0.32 13.18
N TYR A 33 -9.34 -0.21 13.34
CA TYR A 33 -8.45 0.40 12.34
C TYR A 33 -7.71 -0.62 11.46
N SER A 34 -7.66 -1.90 11.84
CA SER A 34 -7.02 -2.96 11.04
C SER A 34 -8.00 -3.69 10.12
N LYS A 35 -8.91 -2.95 9.48
CA LYS A 35 -9.96 -3.54 8.62
C LYS A 35 -9.39 -4.35 7.45
N ASP A 36 -8.18 -4.03 7.02
CA ASP A 36 -7.50 -4.66 5.88
C ASP A 36 -6.74 -5.95 6.25
N LEU A 37 -6.58 -6.26 7.54
CA LEU A 37 -5.79 -7.41 8.06
C LEU A 37 -6.69 -8.50 8.66
N LYS A 38 -7.76 -8.86 7.96
CA LYS A 38 -8.62 -9.98 8.36
C LYS A 38 -7.98 -11.30 7.93
N VAL A 39 -7.71 -12.18 8.88
CA VAL A 39 -7.23 -13.54 8.65
C VAL A 39 -8.36 -14.49 9.03
N THR A 40 -8.70 -15.43 8.15
CA THR A 40 -9.65 -16.50 8.48
C THR A 40 -8.95 -17.54 9.35
N ASN A 41 -9.50 -17.84 10.52
CA ASN A 41 -9.04 -18.94 11.36
C ASN A 41 -9.46 -20.30 10.77
N ASP A 42 -9.05 -21.41 11.41
CA ASP A 42 -9.34 -22.77 10.95
C ASP A 42 -10.85 -23.08 10.87
N ASP A 43 -11.68 -22.35 11.64
CA ASP A 43 -13.14 -22.43 11.64
C ASP A 43 -13.80 -21.55 10.54
N GLY A 44 -12.99 -20.85 9.72
CA GLY A 44 -13.45 -19.95 8.67
C GLY A 44 -13.98 -18.61 9.18
N VAL A 45 -13.80 -18.30 10.46
CA VAL A 45 -14.20 -17.02 11.05
C VAL A 45 -13.11 -15.99 10.78
N ALA A 46 -13.51 -14.86 10.20
CA ALA A 46 -12.60 -13.74 9.97
C ALA A 46 -12.24 -13.07 11.31
N GLU A 47 -10.99 -13.22 11.73
CA GLU A 47 -10.44 -12.55 12.90
C GLU A 47 -9.48 -11.45 12.47
N VAL A 48 -9.51 -10.33 13.20
CA VAL A 48 -8.51 -9.27 13.03
C VAL A 48 -7.21 -9.78 13.65
N HIS A 49 -6.24 -10.13 12.80
CA HIS A 49 -4.96 -10.63 13.27
C HIS A 49 -3.92 -9.52 13.24
N PHE A 50 -3.57 -9.02 14.43
CA PHE A 50 -2.37 -8.22 14.62
C PHE A 50 -1.38 -9.06 15.43
N PRO A 51 -0.20 -9.41 14.87
CA PRO A 51 0.77 -10.24 15.57
C PRO A 51 1.10 -9.66 16.94
N THR A 52 1.18 -10.50 17.95
CA THR A 52 1.67 -10.13 19.27
C THR A 52 3.18 -9.95 19.23
N GLU A 53 3.74 -9.20 20.20
CA GLU A 53 5.20 -9.08 20.32
C GLU A 53 5.88 -10.45 20.45
N ARG A 54 5.21 -11.40 21.09
CA ARG A 54 5.67 -12.79 21.20
C ARG A 54 5.69 -13.48 19.84
N GLU A 55 4.64 -13.36 19.03
CA GLU A 55 4.61 -13.93 17.67
C GLU A 55 5.70 -13.33 16.79
N ILE A 56 5.88 -12.00 16.81
CA ILE A 56 6.97 -11.34 16.08
C ILE A 56 8.34 -11.88 16.49
N ARG A 57 8.58 -12.08 17.80
CA ARG A 57 9.82 -12.70 18.29
C ARG A 57 9.95 -14.16 17.87
N MET A 58 8.86 -14.93 17.92
CA MET A 58 8.85 -16.36 17.60
C MET A 58 8.95 -16.65 16.11
N MET A 59 8.52 -15.74 15.24
CA MET A 59 8.57 -15.91 13.79
C MET A 59 10.01 -16.06 13.26
N GLY A 60 11.01 -15.49 13.97
CA GLY A 60 12.42 -15.60 13.60
C GLY A 60 12.74 -15.04 12.20
N ASP A 61 14.00 -15.11 11.79
CA ASP A 61 14.47 -14.51 10.52
C ASP A 61 13.80 -15.09 9.26
N LYS A 62 13.21 -16.30 9.34
CA LYS A 62 12.78 -17.06 8.16
C LYS A 62 11.28 -17.00 7.83
N ASN A 63 10.41 -16.63 8.77
CA ASN A 63 8.94 -16.70 8.56
C ASN A 63 8.26 -15.33 8.43
N LEU A 64 9.00 -14.22 8.54
CA LEU A 64 8.47 -12.87 8.35
C LEU A 64 8.52 -12.48 6.86
N SER A 65 7.44 -12.77 6.15
CA SER A 65 7.17 -12.13 4.85
C SER A 65 6.43 -10.82 5.14
N ASP A 66 6.81 -9.72 4.49
CA ASP A 66 5.91 -8.57 4.45
C ASP A 66 4.55 -9.08 3.92
N PRO A 67 3.39 -8.68 4.49
CA PRO A 67 2.12 -9.02 3.89
C PRO A 67 2.23 -8.57 2.45
N LYS A 68 2.08 -9.53 1.51
CA LYS A 68 2.23 -9.24 0.08
C LYS A 68 1.38 -8.00 -0.15
N PRO A 69 2.00 -6.85 -0.49
CA PRO A 69 1.26 -5.62 -0.60
C PRO A 69 0.19 -5.88 -1.62
N VAL A 70 -1.06 -5.88 -1.16
CA VAL A 70 -2.18 -6.31 -1.97
C VAL A 70 -2.43 -5.28 -3.08
N ASP A 71 -1.79 -4.11 -2.97
CA ASP A 71 -1.61 -3.08 -3.99
C ASP A 71 -1.12 -3.74 -5.29
N GLY A 72 -2.07 -4.21 -6.07
CA GLY A 72 -1.81 -4.86 -7.32
C GLY A 72 -1.19 -3.84 -8.25
N ALA A 73 0.13 -3.93 -8.48
CA ALA A 73 0.67 -3.44 -9.74
C ALA A 73 -0.16 -4.01 -10.92
N LEU A 74 -0.66 -5.24 -10.74
CA LEU A 74 -1.61 -5.92 -11.62
C LEU A 74 -3.03 -5.30 -11.69
N THR A 75 -3.42 -4.40 -10.79
CA THR A 75 -4.71 -3.70 -10.82
C THR A 75 -4.60 -2.26 -11.36
N MET A 76 -3.41 -1.86 -11.84
CA MET A 76 -3.16 -0.54 -12.41
C MET A 76 -2.48 -0.60 -13.79
N ILE A 77 -2.76 0.40 -14.60
CA ILE A 77 -1.99 0.70 -15.82
C ILE A 77 -1.24 2.02 -15.58
N PHE A 78 0.06 2.02 -15.86
CA PHE A 78 0.90 3.21 -15.83
C PHE A 78 1.06 3.73 -17.26
N VAL A 79 0.42 4.85 -17.57
CA VAL A 79 0.52 5.50 -18.88
C VAL A 79 1.63 6.55 -18.80
N ARG A 80 2.75 6.31 -19.48
CA ARG A 80 3.80 7.32 -19.64
C ARG A 80 3.25 8.53 -20.40
N LEU A 81 3.39 9.71 -19.82
CA LEU A 81 3.05 10.97 -20.49
C LEU A 81 4.28 11.53 -21.20
N ALA A 82 4.06 12.16 -22.36
CA ALA A 82 5.05 12.97 -23.05
C ALA A 82 4.78 14.42 -22.68
N VAL A 83 5.44 14.90 -21.63
CA VAL A 83 5.33 16.29 -21.15
C VAL A 83 6.70 16.94 -21.34
N ASP A 84 6.71 18.13 -21.94
CA ASP A 84 7.91 18.93 -22.12
C ASP A 84 8.27 19.62 -20.79
N ASP A 85 9.52 19.47 -20.36
CA ASP A 85 10.19 20.30 -19.34
C ASP A 85 9.50 20.47 -17.98
N THR A 86 9.37 19.37 -17.25
CA THR A 86 9.20 19.46 -15.79
C THR A 86 10.13 18.48 -15.09
N THR A 87 11.26 18.98 -14.57
CA THR A 87 12.13 18.21 -13.66
C THR A 87 11.46 18.10 -12.31
N TYR A 88 10.42 17.27 -12.22
CA TYR A 88 9.88 16.87 -10.93
C TYR A 88 10.81 15.83 -10.30
N PRO A 89 11.14 15.95 -9.00
CA PRO A 89 11.90 14.92 -8.32
C PRO A 89 11.07 13.63 -8.24
N CYS A 90 11.76 12.49 -8.20
CA CYS A 90 11.13 11.20 -8.03
C CYS A 90 10.32 11.19 -6.72
N VAL A 91 9.06 10.75 -6.78
CA VAL A 91 8.19 10.70 -5.59
C VAL A 91 8.38 9.43 -4.76
N ALA A 92 9.26 8.52 -5.16
CA ALA A 92 9.60 7.38 -4.32
C ALA A 92 10.28 7.85 -3.03
N HIS A 93 9.88 7.28 -1.89
CA HIS A 93 10.46 7.63 -0.60
C HIS A 93 11.98 7.44 -0.62
N PHE A 94 12.69 8.43 -0.06
CA PHE A 94 14.16 8.45 0.02
C PHE A 94 14.89 8.45 -1.34
N CYS A 95 14.20 8.81 -2.44
CA CYS A 95 14.83 9.04 -3.73
C CYS A 95 15.13 10.52 -3.93
N ALA A 96 16.36 10.85 -4.34
CA ALA A 96 16.79 12.20 -4.67
C ALA A 96 16.91 12.44 -6.19
N GLU A 97 16.54 11.45 -7.00
CA GLU A 97 16.69 11.53 -8.46
C GLU A 97 15.73 12.57 -9.06
N THR A 98 16.23 13.33 -10.03
CA THR A 98 15.48 14.39 -10.73
C THR A 98 15.25 14.09 -12.20
N ASP A 99 16.00 13.14 -12.77
CA ASP A 99 15.69 12.57 -14.08
C ASP A 99 14.47 11.64 -13.96
N THR A 100 13.30 12.18 -14.23
CA THR A 100 12.02 11.49 -14.07
C THR A 100 11.13 11.55 -15.29
N VAL A 101 10.24 10.57 -15.35
CA VAL A 101 9.16 10.48 -16.32
C VAL A 101 7.84 10.52 -15.57
N ILE A 102 6.87 11.27 -16.10
CA ILE A 102 5.53 11.32 -15.52
C ILE A 102 4.71 10.13 -16.01
N TYR A 103 4.16 9.38 -15.06
CA TYR A 103 3.19 8.32 -15.31
C TYR A 103 1.82 8.71 -14.76
N ARG A 104 0.79 8.51 -15.58
CA ARG A 104 -0.61 8.63 -15.15
C ARG A 104 -1.14 7.26 -14.75
N ILE A 105 -1.60 7.14 -13.51
CA ILE A 105 -2.26 5.92 -13.00
C ILE A 105 -3.63 5.80 -13.66
N ARG A 106 -3.97 4.59 -14.12
CA ARG A 106 -5.33 4.19 -14.48
C ARG A 106 -5.67 2.91 -13.76
N LEU A 107 -6.75 2.92 -12.98
CA LEU A 107 -7.19 1.72 -12.27
C LEU A 107 -7.92 0.78 -13.24
N LEU A 108 -7.49 -0.48 -13.29
CA LEU A 108 -8.12 -1.51 -14.13
C LEU A 108 -9.55 -1.79 -13.67
N GLN A 109 -9.84 -1.69 -12.37
CA GLN A 109 -11.19 -1.88 -11.84
C GLN A 109 -12.23 -0.97 -12.53
N ASN A 110 -11.84 0.25 -12.89
CA ASN A 110 -12.71 1.21 -13.58
C ASN A 110 -12.92 0.87 -15.06
N ARG A 111 -12.00 0.13 -15.66
CA ARG A 111 -12.11 -0.36 -17.04
C ARG A 111 -12.86 -1.69 -17.10
N LEU A 112 -12.78 -2.49 -16.04
CA LEU A 112 -13.43 -3.80 -15.92
C LEU A 112 -14.79 -3.74 -15.20
N ASN A 113 -15.23 -2.55 -14.77
CA ASN A 113 -16.48 -2.33 -14.03
C ASN A 113 -16.55 -3.20 -12.74
N VAL A 114 -15.41 -3.37 -12.08
CA VAL A 114 -15.29 -4.06 -10.80
C VAL A 114 -15.58 -3.05 -9.70
N ASP A 115 -16.55 -3.38 -8.85
CA ASP A 115 -16.91 -2.56 -7.70
C ASP A 115 -15.90 -2.77 -6.56
N PRO A 116 -15.10 -1.74 -6.20
CA PRO A 116 -14.09 -1.85 -5.14
C PRO A 116 -14.71 -1.97 -3.75
N LEU A 117 -16.03 -1.82 -3.58
CA LEU A 117 -16.71 -2.06 -2.31
C LEU A 117 -17.31 -3.47 -2.23
N ASN A 118 -17.31 -4.22 -3.34
CA ASN A 118 -17.88 -5.55 -3.42
C ASN A 118 -16.79 -6.62 -3.58
N GLU A 119 -16.26 -7.08 -2.44
CA GLU A 119 -15.20 -8.11 -2.36
C GLU A 119 -15.52 -9.39 -3.17
N LYS A 120 -16.80 -9.74 -3.34
CA LYS A 120 -17.21 -10.94 -4.12
C LYS A 120 -16.89 -10.84 -5.60
N LYS A 121 -16.70 -9.64 -6.13
CA LYS A 121 -16.32 -9.39 -7.54
C LYS A 121 -14.82 -9.28 -7.73
N TRP A 122 -14.03 -9.27 -6.66
CA TRP A 122 -12.59 -9.13 -6.77
C TRP A 122 -11.97 -10.42 -7.31
N VAL A 123 -10.88 -10.26 -8.05
CA VAL A 123 -10.05 -11.41 -8.39
C VAL A 123 -9.38 -11.87 -7.10
N GLN A 124 -9.56 -13.14 -6.76
CA GLN A 124 -8.99 -13.72 -5.55
C GLN A 124 -7.47 -13.45 -5.47
N GLY A 125 -7.04 -12.78 -4.40
CA GLY A 125 -5.64 -12.39 -4.19
C GLY A 125 -5.25 -10.99 -4.67
N LEU A 126 -6.17 -10.21 -5.24
CA LEU A 126 -5.95 -8.80 -5.59
C LEU A 126 -6.82 -7.88 -4.68
N SER A 127 -6.28 -6.73 -4.28
CA SER A 127 -7.06 -5.69 -3.58
C SER A 127 -7.51 -4.62 -4.55
N ALA A 128 -8.62 -3.98 -4.17
CA ALA A 128 -9.03 -2.74 -4.77
C ALA A 128 -8.08 -1.61 -4.37
N ILE A 129 -7.69 -0.81 -5.35
CA ILE A 129 -6.94 0.42 -5.10
C ILE A 129 -7.94 1.56 -4.99
N HIS A 130 -7.68 2.48 -4.05
CA HIS A 130 -8.61 3.57 -3.78
C HIS A 130 -8.82 4.46 -5.01
N GLU A 131 -10.07 4.81 -5.31
CA GLU A 131 -10.46 5.54 -6.52
C GLU A 131 -9.78 6.91 -6.65
N SER A 132 -9.36 7.52 -5.54
CA SER A 132 -8.63 8.80 -5.53
C SER A 132 -7.30 8.77 -6.27
N LEU A 133 -6.74 7.58 -6.50
CA LEU A 133 -5.48 7.38 -7.24
C LEU A 133 -5.72 7.35 -8.75
N ASN A 134 -6.96 7.15 -9.20
CA ASN A 134 -7.26 7.12 -10.62
C ASN A 134 -6.95 8.47 -11.28
N LYS A 135 -6.24 8.43 -12.42
CA LYS A 135 -5.77 9.57 -13.20
C LYS A 135 -4.72 10.44 -12.49
N LYS A 136 -4.30 10.12 -11.26
CA LYS A 136 -3.20 10.84 -10.62
C LYS A 136 -1.91 10.61 -11.39
N CYS A 137 -1.12 11.67 -11.49
CA CYS A 137 0.15 11.64 -12.21
C CYS A 137 1.29 11.70 -11.20
N LEU A 138 2.31 10.88 -11.44
CA LEU A 138 3.44 10.74 -10.54
C LEU A 138 4.76 10.70 -11.35
N PRO A 139 5.76 11.50 -10.95
CA PRO A 139 7.07 11.48 -11.57
C PRO A 139 7.95 10.40 -10.92
N LEU A 140 8.45 9.47 -11.73
CA LEU A 140 9.37 8.41 -11.28
C LEU A 140 10.64 8.41 -12.11
N CYS A 141 11.77 8.19 -11.45
CA CYS A 141 13.00 7.87 -12.15
C CYS A 141 12.92 6.49 -12.82
N PRO A 142 13.77 6.20 -13.82
CA PRO A 142 13.74 4.92 -14.54
C PRO A 142 13.82 3.69 -13.63
N MET A 143 14.57 3.78 -12.53
CA MET A 143 14.74 2.69 -11.56
C MET A 143 13.43 2.39 -10.82
N HIS A 144 12.81 3.40 -10.18
CA HIS A 144 11.57 3.21 -9.41
C HIS A 144 10.36 2.94 -10.32
N ALA A 145 10.33 3.48 -11.53
CA ALA A 145 9.32 3.10 -12.53
C ALA A 145 9.39 1.60 -12.82
N SER A 146 10.60 1.08 -13.03
CA SER A 146 10.82 -0.35 -13.26
C SER A 146 10.48 -1.18 -12.03
N ASP A 147 10.92 -0.76 -10.85
CA ASP A 147 10.67 -1.50 -9.61
C ASP A 147 9.17 -1.55 -9.25
N LEU A 148 8.41 -0.49 -9.53
CA LEU A 148 6.97 -0.46 -9.32
C LEU A 148 6.24 -1.38 -10.31
N LEU A 149 6.63 -1.36 -11.59
CA LEU A 149 6.09 -2.26 -12.62
C LEU A 149 6.40 -3.73 -12.34
N LEU A 150 7.58 -4.02 -11.79
CA LEU A 150 8.00 -5.36 -11.40
C LEU A 150 7.44 -5.79 -10.02
N GLY A 151 6.68 -4.92 -9.33
CA GLY A 151 6.13 -5.21 -8.01
C GLY A 151 7.18 -5.35 -6.90
N LYS A 152 8.39 -4.80 -7.09
CA LYS A 152 9.44 -4.75 -6.07
C LYS A 152 9.18 -3.64 -5.05
N ILE A 153 8.49 -2.58 -5.46
CA ILE A 153 7.95 -1.52 -4.60
C ILE A 153 6.45 -1.36 -4.84
N THR A 154 5.81 -0.63 -3.95
CA THR A 154 4.35 -0.43 -3.91
C THR A 154 4.00 1.04 -3.90
N LEU A 155 2.71 1.38 -3.97
CA LEU A 155 2.28 2.76 -3.76
C LEU A 155 2.54 3.27 -2.34
N GLN A 156 2.75 2.39 -1.34
CA GLN A 156 3.16 2.81 0.01
C GLN A 156 4.61 3.29 0.04
N ASP A 157 5.44 2.88 -0.92
CA ASP A 157 6.79 3.39 -1.11
C ASP A 157 6.82 4.70 -1.92
N ILE A 158 5.65 5.23 -2.31
CA ILE A 158 5.48 6.47 -3.07
C ILE A 158 4.83 7.55 -2.19
N ASP A 159 5.42 8.74 -2.18
CA ASP A 159 4.85 9.92 -1.54
C ASP A 159 3.64 10.44 -2.34
N CYS A 160 2.46 9.94 -1.99
CA CYS A 160 1.20 10.31 -2.63
C CYS A 160 0.81 11.79 -2.43
N THR A 161 1.46 12.52 -1.52
CA THR A 161 1.21 13.97 -1.32
C THR A 161 1.86 14.82 -2.41
N ARG A 162 2.81 14.25 -3.16
CA ARG A 162 3.61 14.93 -4.19
C ARG A 162 3.18 14.56 -5.61
N PHE A 163 1.96 14.07 -5.78
CA PHE A 163 1.39 13.88 -7.11
C PHE A 163 1.24 15.20 -7.83
N VAL A 164 1.45 15.14 -9.14
CA VAL A 164 1.33 16.29 -10.04
C VAL A 164 -0.02 16.23 -10.72
N ASP A 165 -0.64 17.39 -10.89
CA ASP A 165 -1.84 17.52 -11.70
C ASP A 165 -1.37 17.90 -13.11
N VAL A 166 -1.47 16.95 -14.04
CA VAL A 166 -1.21 17.13 -15.46
C VAL A 166 -2.53 16.90 -16.16
N GLU A 167 -3.02 17.90 -16.90
CA GLU A 167 -4.30 17.86 -17.63
C GLU A 167 -4.35 16.74 -18.68
#